data_AF-A0A4Y9RAZ8-F1
#
_entry.id   AF-A0A4Y9RAZ8-F1
#
_cell.length_a   1.000
_cell.length_b   1.000
_cell.length_c   1.000
_cell.angle_alpha   90.00
_cell.angle_beta   90.00
_cell.angle_gamma   90.00
#
_symmetry.space_group_name_H-M   'P 1'
#
loop_
_entity.id
_entity.type
_entity.pdbx_description
1 polymer ?
#
loop_
_entity_poly.entity_id
_entity_poly.type
_entity_poly.pdbx_seq_one_letter_code
_entity_poly.pdbx_strand_id
1 'polypeptide(L)'
;MSEIFRTASVCVRARPAEDRARWVVTFDNFGLGPGFERRGFGERFLAESGVSAIHVMGAGDDWYQYPEMIEAMAAVRCATADAKTVMTYGSSMGGYAALRFADAARATAALALSPQHNIDPSRPPYEDRWIQSAQNIRWLPDLAGPLTWRAQARPVVVYDQRSPDAAQAAAIASEIDLTPIGLPYAGHPISSHLAEIGLLKPLFFAVLEGRLDAHKFRAEARSRRNTPVYLTEISQALADRRPETALALARRGVECAPTNTRVLSNLGQLLLRVGRVEEGLATLARSVEVWRTDTTLTAYANALADHGRLADARRLAAEVVDLLPHLAYLRLWQAMLAYRAQDFSAALAASSEALRLDPTDPHAQALAADCRARLDGVDQPAPSVRARRLRDLFRRDMHRW
;
A
#
# COMPACT_ATOMS: atom_id res chain seq x y z
N MET A 1 18.13 21.27 -8.70
CA MET A 1 16.69 20.94 -8.74
C MET A 1 15.97 22.26 -8.88
N SER A 2 15.08 22.41 -9.85
CA SER A 2 14.26 23.60 -10.05
C SER A 2 12.79 23.23 -10.03
N GLU A 3 11.98 24.06 -9.39
CA GLU A 3 10.53 23.93 -9.46
C GLU A 3 10.02 24.49 -10.79
N ILE A 4 9.26 23.69 -11.53
CA ILE A 4 8.74 24.07 -12.86
C ILE A 4 7.21 24.20 -12.89
N PHE A 5 6.54 23.76 -11.83
CA PHE A 5 5.10 23.92 -11.62
C PHE A 5 4.77 23.73 -10.13
N ARG A 6 3.85 24.53 -9.59
CA ARG A 6 3.34 24.35 -8.22
C ARG A 6 1.93 24.90 -8.07
N THR A 7 1.09 24.14 -7.39
CA THR A 7 -0.20 24.55 -6.84
C THR A 7 -0.29 24.11 -5.38
N ALA A 8 -1.47 24.24 -4.76
CA ALA A 8 -1.72 23.65 -3.45
C ALA A 8 -1.71 22.10 -3.48
N SER A 9 -2.05 21.51 -4.63
CA SER A 9 -2.31 20.07 -4.78
C SER A 9 -1.19 19.29 -5.47
N VAL A 10 -0.37 19.96 -6.29
CA VAL A 10 0.72 19.31 -7.03
C VAL A 10 1.95 20.19 -7.13
N CYS A 11 3.13 19.58 -7.02
CA CYS A 11 4.42 20.22 -7.26
C CYS A 11 5.22 19.40 -8.28
N VAL A 12 5.83 20.07 -9.25
CA VAL A 12 6.69 19.43 -10.27
C VAL A 12 8.08 20.03 -10.18
N ARG A 13 9.08 19.17 -9.97
CA ARG A 13 10.48 19.57 -9.84
C ARG A 13 11.36 18.86 -10.86
N ALA A 14 12.19 19.62 -11.56
CA ALA A 14 13.12 19.11 -12.54
C ALA A 14 14.55 19.07 -11.99
N ARG A 15 15.25 17.98 -12.29
CA ARG A 15 16.68 17.77 -12.03
C ARG A 15 17.35 17.26 -13.30
N PRO A 16 17.88 18.15 -14.15
CA PRO A 16 18.69 17.72 -15.27
C PRO A 16 19.99 17.07 -14.77
N ALA A 17 20.40 16.00 -15.45
CA ALA A 17 21.74 15.44 -15.41
C ALA A 17 22.49 15.81 -16.71
N GLU A 18 23.67 15.20 -16.92
CA GLU A 18 24.42 15.38 -18.17
C GLU A 18 23.67 14.80 -19.38
N ASP A 19 23.10 13.59 -19.25
CA ASP A 19 22.22 13.01 -20.28
C ASP A 19 20.85 13.69 -20.25
N ARG A 20 20.67 14.68 -21.14
CA ARG A 20 19.38 15.36 -21.38
C ARG A 20 18.56 14.72 -22.49
N ALA A 21 19.09 13.72 -23.18
CA ALA A 21 18.34 13.01 -24.21
C ALA A 21 17.34 12.01 -23.58
N ARG A 22 17.59 11.57 -22.34
CA ARG A 22 16.70 10.68 -21.58
C ARG A 22 16.24 11.33 -20.29
N TRP A 23 14.93 11.43 -20.13
CA TRP A 23 14.26 11.94 -18.94
C TRP A 23 13.37 10.89 -18.30
N VAL A 24 13.30 10.91 -16.98
CA VAL A 24 12.41 10.05 -16.20
C VAL A 24 11.45 10.91 -15.40
N VAL A 25 10.16 10.78 -15.69
CA VAL A 25 9.07 11.45 -14.98
C VAL A 25 8.54 10.50 -13.93
N THR A 26 8.68 10.87 -12.67
CA THR A 26 8.31 10.03 -11.52
C THR A 26 7.07 10.55 -10.84
N PHE A 27 6.29 9.62 -10.28
CA PHE A 27 5.12 9.92 -9.48
C PHE A 27 5.28 9.25 -8.11
N ASP A 28 4.96 10.00 -7.07
CA ASP A 28 4.91 9.53 -5.68
C ASP A 28 3.99 8.32 -5.54
N ASN A 29 4.47 7.34 -4.79
CA ASN A 29 3.67 6.22 -4.33
C ASN A 29 2.97 6.56 -3.01
N PHE A 30 1.96 5.77 -2.70
CA PHE A 30 1.20 5.86 -1.45
C PHE A 30 2.12 5.87 -0.23
N GLY A 31 1.86 6.76 0.73
CA GLY A 31 2.52 6.75 2.04
C GLY A 31 3.92 7.36 2.08
N LEU A 32 4.35 8.13 1.05
CA LEU A 32 5.59 8.92 1.12
C LEU A 32 5.50 10.14 2.06
N GLY A 33 4.29 10.47 2.51
CA GLY A 33 4.01 11.59 3.39
C GLY A 33 3.47 12.82 2.64
N PRO A 34 2.72 13.69 3.33
CA PRO A 34 2.07 14.83 2.73
C PRO A 34 3.05 15.96 2.39
N GLY A 35 2.58 16.84 1.51
CA GLY A 35 3.29 18.07 1.16
C GLY A 35 4.55 17.87 0.30
N PHE A 36 5.20 18.99 0.02
CA PHE A 36 6.23 19.06 -1.02
C PHE A 36 7.66 19.20 -0.46
N GLU A 37 7.83 19.47 0.83
CA GLU A 37 9.15 19.67 1.46
C GLU A 37 9.82 18.34 1.85
N ARG A 38 9.84 17.43 0.89
CA ARG A 38 10.50 16.13 0.93
C ARG A 38 11.07 15.79 -0.43
N ARG A 39 11.81 14.67 -0.52
CA ARG A 39 12.26 14.13 -1.80
C ARG A 39 11.08 13.52 -2.57
N GLY A 40 11.14 13.62 -3.89
CA GLY A 40 10.23 12.91 -4.77
C GLY A 40 10.57 11.42 -4.85
N PHE A 41 9.60 10.61 -5.28
CA PHE A 41 9.83 9.19 -5.55
C PHE A 41 11.01 8.97 -6.51
N GLY A 42 11.93 8.06 -6.13
CA GLY A 42 13.09 7.72 -6.94
C GLY A 42 14.18 8.80 -7.06
N GLU A 43 14.01 9.99 -6.47
CA GLU A 43 14.92 11.13 -6.64
C GLU A 43 16.38 10.79 -6.33
N ARG A 44 16.63 10.15 -5.19
CA ARG A 44 17.99 9.77 -4.80
C ARG A 44 18.61 8.81 -5.81
N PHE A 45 17.88 7.77 -6.20
CA PHE A 45 18.35 6.75 -7.13
C PHE A 45 18.68 7.33 -8.51
N LEU A 46 17.81 8.19 -9.05
CA LEU A 46 18.01 8.82 -10.35
C LEU A 46 19.20 9.78 -10.33
N ALA A 47 19.32 10.56 -9.26
CA ALA A 47 20.45 11.44 -9.04
C ALA A 47 21.79 10.70 -8.96
N GLU A 48 21.86 9.64 -8.15
CA GLU A 48 23.06 8.81 -7.99
C GLU A 48 23.39 8.04 -9.29
N SER A 49 22.41 7.83 -10.16
CA SER A 49 22.60 7.17 -11.45
C SER A 49 22.82 8.12 -12.63
N GLY A 50 22.91 9.44 -12.38
CA GLY A 50 23.14 10.43 -13.44
C GLY A 50 22.00 10.55 -14.46
N VAL A 51 20.76 10.24 -14.07
CA VAL A 51 19.59 10.29 -14.95
C VAL A 51 18.84 11.60 -14.76
N SER A 52 18.53 12.30 -15.86
CA SER A 52 17.68 13.49 -15.80
C SER A 52 16.27 13.12 -15.35
N ALA A 53 15.74 13.82 -14.35
CA ALA A 53 14.50 13.43 -13.70
C ALA A 53 13.54 14.61 -13.54
N ILE A 54 12.25 14.32 -13.63
CA ILE A 54 11.17 15.20 -13.18
C ILE A 54 10.36 14.45 -12.11
N HIS A 55 10.12 15.10 -10.98
CA HIS A 55 9.37 14.56 -9.86
C HIS A 55 8.02 15.25 -9.77
N VAL A 56 6.94 14.48 -9.97
CA VAL A 56 5.56 14.94 -9.89
C VAL A 56 4.99 14.49 -8.55
N MET A 57 4.93 15.44 -7.61
CA MET A 57 4.57 15.20 -6.22
C MET A 57 3.13 15.64 -5.97
N GLY A 58 2.31 14.74 -5.45
CA GLY A 58 0.95 15.06 -5.00
C GLY A 58 0.92 15.58 -3.57
N ALA A 59 -0.09 16.37 -3.22
CA ALA A 59 -0.28 16.89 -1.87
C ALA A 59 -0.61 15.77 -0.86
N GLY A 60 -1.24 14.68 -1.33
CA GLY A 60 -1.66 13.54 -0.53
C GLY A 60 -1.83 12.26 -1.35
N ASP A 61 -2.39 11.24 -0.71
CA ASP A 61 -2.61 9.91 -1.27
C ASP A 61 -3.97 9.84 -2.02
N ASP A 62 -4.14 10.72 -3.02
CA ASP A 62 -5.43 10.97 -3.68
C ASP A 62 -5.51 10.47 -5.13
N TRP A 63 -4.62 9.55 -5.51
CA TRP A 63 -4.54 9.02 -6.89
C TRP A 63 -4.45 10.12 -7.96
N TYR A 64 -3.80 11.25 -7.62
CA TYR A 64 -3.62 12.38 -8.53
C TYR A 64 -4.93 12.90 -9.13
N GLN A 65 -6.04 12.84 -8.39
CA GLN A 65 -7.32 13.43 -8.76
C GLN A 65 -7.31 14.96 -8.56
N TYR A 66 -6.38 15.64 -9.24
CA TYR A 66 -6.19 17.08 -9.18
C TYR A 66 -6.49 17.70 -10.55
N PRO A 67 -7.37 18.73 -10.66
CA PRO A 67 -7.67 19.38 -11.93
C PRO A 67 -6.41 19.88 -12.66
N GLU A 68 -5.38 20.30 -11.90
CA GLU A 68 -4.17 20.94 -12.41
C GLU A 68 -3.15 19.95 -13.00
N MET A 69 -3.47 18.66 -13.05
CA MET A 69 -2.56 17.64 -13.62
C MET A 69 -2.29 17.87 -15.11
N ILE A 70 -3.23 18.44 -15.86
CA ILE A 70 -3.05 18.70 -17.30
C ILE A 70 -1.99 19.81 -17.50
N GLU A 71 -2.06 20.88 -16.73
CA GLU A 71 -1.09 21.98 -16.72
C GLU A 71 0.27 21.51 -16.16
N ALA A 72 0.26 20.69 -15.11
CA ALA A 72 1.48 20.07 -14.58
C ALA A 72 2.19 19.26 -15.68
N MET A 73 1.46 18.44 -16.44
CA MET A 73 2.02 17.68 -17.55
C MET A 73 2.45 18.58 -18.72
N ALA A 74 1.83 19.75 -18.91
CA ALA A 74 2.32 20.74 -19.86
C ALA A 74 3.70 21.30 -19.49
N ALA A 75 3.94 21.56 -18.21
CA ALA A 75 5.25 21.95 -17.71
C ALA A 75 6.28 20.83 -17.91
N VAL A 76 5.90 19.56 -17.67
CA VAL A 76 6.75 18.40 -17.97
C VAL A 76 7.15 18.39 -19.45
N ARG A 77 6.18 18.49 -20.38
CA ARG A 77 6.46 18.50 -21.83
C ARG A 77 7.39 19.64 -22.25
N CYS A 78 7.25 20.81 -21.62
CA CYS A 78 8.11 21.95 -21.89
C CYS A 78 9.55 21.66 -21.45
N ALA A 79 9.74 21.12 -20.25
CA ALA A 79 11.05 20.78 -19.70
C ALA A 79 11.75 19.64 -20.47
N THR A 80 10.99 18.75 -21.12
CA THR A 80 11.50 17.60 -21.87
C THR A 80 11.35 17.76 -23.39
N ALA A 81 11.18 18.97 -23.92
CA ALA A 81 10.83 19.20 -25.32
C ALA A 81 11.84 18.57 -26.31
N ASP A 82 13.13 18.61 -25.97
CA ASP A 82 14.23 18.10 -26.80
C ASP A 82 14.64 16.66 -26.45
N ALA A 83 13.93 16.00 -25.53
CA ALA A 83 14.24 14.65 -25.10
C ALA A 83 13.90 13.63 -26.19
N LYS A 84 14.80 12.67 -26.42
CA LYS A 84 14.54 11.51 -27.28
C LYS A 84 13.72 10.45 -26.54
N THR A 85 13.92 10.34 -25.23
CA THR A 85 13.21 9.40 -24.37
C THR A 85 12.66 10.11 -23.16
N VAL A 86 11.36 9.95 -22.95
CA VAL A 86 10.67 10.38 -21.73
C VAL A 86 10.01 9.14 -21.15
N MET A 87 10.54 8.62 -20.05
CA MET A 87 9.97 7.45 -19.38
C MET A 87 9.14 7.89 -18.17
N THR A 88 7.86 7.51 -18.12
CA THR A 88 7.09 7.63 -16.87
C THR A 88 7.35 6.44 -15.96
N TYR A 89 7.51 6.68 -14.67
CA TYR A 89 7.89 5.67 -13.69
C TYR A 89 7.15 5.85 -12.37
N GLY A 90 6.62 4.75 -11.83
CA GLY A 90 5.96 4.77 -10.53
C GLY A 90 5.60 3.39 -10.01
N SER A 91 5.27 3.35 -8.73
CA SER A 91 4.83 2.14 -8.03
C SER A 91 3.47 2.37 -7.38
N SER A 92 2.58 1.38 -7.40
CA SER A 92 1.28 1.46 -6.71
C SER A 92 0.45 2.65 -7.23
N MET A 93 0.07 3.61 -6.37
CA MET A 93 -0.52 4.91 -6.75
C MET A 93 0.31 5.66 -7.81
N GLY A 94 1.63 5.67 -7.67
CA GLY A 94 2.53 6.28 -8.66
C GLY A 94 2.55 5.50 -9.97
N GLY A 95 2.32 4.19 -9.92
CA GLY A 95 2.19 3.34 -11.12
C GLY A 95 0.91 3.63 -11.90
N TYR A 96 -0.19 3.91 -11.18
CA TYR A 96 -1.41 4.45 -11.78
C TYR A 96 -1.12 5.76 -12.53
N ALA A 97 -0.47 6.72 -11.86
CA ALA A 97 -0.18 8.03 -12.44
C ALA A 97 0.80 7.94 -13.62
N ALA A 98 1.81 7.06 -13.53
CA ALA A 98 2.78 6.82 -14.59
C ALA A 98 2.13 6.37 -15.91
N LEU A 99 1.04 5.59 -15.84
CA LEU A 99 0.27 5.19 -17.02
C LEU A 99 -0.75 6.26 -17.42
N ARG A 100 -1.51 6.78 -16.46
CA ARG A 100 -2.61 7.74 -16.68
C ARG A 100 -2.15 9.03 -17.36
N PHE A 101 -0.97 9.53 -16.99
CA PHE A 101 -0.44 10.80 -17.49
C PHE A 101 0.66 10.63 -18.54
N ALA A 102 0.92 9.40 -19.02
CA ALA A 102 1.97 9.13 -19.99
C ALA A 102 1.83 9.94 -21.28
N ASP A 103 0.67 9.89 -21.94
CA ASP A 103 0.42 10.63 -23.18
C ASP A 103 0.48 12.15 -22.94
N ALA A 104 -0.06 12.62 -21.82
CA ALA A 104 -0.01 14.03 -21.43
C ALA A 104 1.44 14.51 -21.19
N ALA A 105 2.32 13.65 -20.68
CA ALA A 105 3.75 13.92 -20.54
C ALA A 105 4.56 13.73 -21.84
N ARG A 106 3.94 13.27 -22.94
CA ARG A 106 4.61 12.78 -24.16
C ARG A 106 5.66 11.70 -23.86
N ALA A 107 5.32 10.79 -22.95
CA ALA A 107 6.15 9.66 -22.64
C ALA A 107 6.35 8.76 -23.86
N THR A 108 7.57 8.27 -24.06
CA THR A 108 7.93 7.27 -25.08
C THR A 108 8.22 5.89 -24.49
N ALA A 109 8.30 5.80 -23.16
CA ALA A 109 8.41 4.56 -22.40
C ALA A 109 7.65 4.71 -21.07
N ALA A 110 7.24 3.61 -20.47
CA ALA A 110 6.69 3.62 -19.12
C ALA A 110 7.05 2.34 -18.37
N LEU A 111 7.36 2.49 -17.09
CA LEU A 111 7.54 1.38 -16.16
C LEU A 111 6.60 1.57 -14.96
N ALA A 112 5.58 0.73 -14.88
CA ALA A 112 4.61 0.75 -13.79
C ALA A 112 4.75 -0.52 -12.94
N LEU A 113 5.04 -0.36 -11.65
CA LEU A 113 5.21 -1.44 -10.69
C LEU A 113 3.95 -1.56 -9.82
N SER A 114 3.31 -2.73 -9.80
CA SER A 114 2.03 -2.96 -9.12
C SER A 114 1.01 -1.81 -9.30
N PRO A 115 0.77 -1.31 -10.53
CA PRO A 115 -0.13 -0.17 -10.72
C PRO A 115 -1.55 -0.53 -10.30
N GLN A 116 -2.24 0.45 -9.70
CA GLN A 116 -3.62 0.31 -9.29
C GLN A 116 -4.52 1.05 -10.28
N HIS A 117 -4.92 0.37 -11.35
CA HIS A 117 -5.77 0.91 -12.44
C HIS A 117 -6.93 1.75 -11.91
N ASN A 118 -7.61 1.23 -10.89
CA ASN A 118 -8.72 1.88 -10.24
C ASN A 118 -8.81 1.44 -8.76
N ILE A 119 -9.11 2.40 -7.89
CA ILE A 119 -9.49 2.13 -6.49
C ILE A 119 -10.86 2.72 -6.13
N ASP A 120 -11.57 3.36 -7.07
CA ASP A 120 -12.94 3.82 -6.86
C ASP A 120 -13.81 2.60 -6.51
N PRO A 121 -14.41 2.55 -5.30
CA PRO A 121 -15.16 1.39 -4.83
C PRO A 121 -16.43 1.15 -5.65
N SER A 122 -16.89 2.11 -6.44
CA SER A 122 -18.04 1.96 -7.32
C SER A 122 -17.71 1.24 -8.63
N ARG A 123 -16.43 1.01 -8.94
CA ARG A 123 -15.96 0.50 -10.23
C ARG A 123 -15.02 -0.71 -10.10
N PRO A 124 -15.05 -1.66 -11.05
CA PRO A 124 -14.08 -2.74 -11.09
C PRO A 124 -12.66 -2.26 -11.48
N PRO A 125 -11.59 -3.00 -11.15
CA PRO A 125 -11.57 -4.17 -10.29
C PRO A 125 -11.64 -3.74 -8.81
N TYR A 126 -12.76 -4.04 -8.15
CA TYR A 126 -13.06 -3.56 -6.80
C TYR A 126 -11.88 -3.80 -5.85
N GLU A 127 -11.49 -2.74 -5.14
CA GLU A 127 -10.26 -2.72 -4.36
C GLU A 127 -10.57 -2.44 -2.88
N ASP A 128 -10.20 -3.39 -2.03
CA ASP A 128 -10.47 -3.32 -0.59
C ASP A 128 -9.31 -2.70 0.20
N ARG A 129 -8.08 -2.79 -0.32
CA ARG A 129 -6.87 -2.40 0.42
C ARG A 129 -6.80 -0.89 0.70
N TRP A 130 -7.42 -0.08 -0.15
CA TRP A 130 -7.31 1.39 -0.12
C TRP A 130 -8.66 2.09 0.08
N ILE A 131 -9.64 1.37 0.65
CA ILE A 131 -11.02 1.86 0.75
C ILE A 131 -11.13 3.21 1.49
N GLN A 132 -10.31 3.43 2.51
CA GLN A 132 -10.29 4.68 3.28
C GLN A 132 -9.82 5.86 2.44
N SER A 133 -8.73 5.67 1.68
CA SER A 133 -8.26 6.69 0.75
C SER A 133 -9.30 6.92 -0.34
N ALA A 134 -9.83 5.84 -0.93
CA ALA A 134 -10.81 5.92 -2.00
C ALA A 134 -12.10 6.66 -1.62
N GLN A 135 -12.55 6.53 -0.37
CA GLN A 135 -13.74 7.23 0.16
C GLN A 135 -13.53 8.74 0.30
N ASN A 136 -12.30 9.19 0.53
CA ASN A 136 -11.95 10.60 0.68
C ASN A 136 -11.60 11.28 -0.65
N ILE A 137 -11.48 10.51 -1.74
CA ILE A 137 -11.14 11.02 -3.05
C ILE A 137 -12.38 11.53 -3.77
N ARG A 138 -12.32 12.79 -4.22
CA ARG A 138 -13.24 13.32 -5.23
C ARG A 138 -12.79 12.87 -6.62
N TRP A 139 -13.46 11.87 -7.17
CA TRP A 139 -13.17 11.35 -8.51
C TRP A 139 -13.52 12.36 -9.61
N LEU A 140 -12.53 12.74 -10.42
CA LEU A 140 -12.69 13.66 -11.54
C LEU A 140 -12.96 12.87 -12.82
N PRO A 141 -14.14 12.98 -13.46
CA PRO A 141 -14.48 12.19 -14.64
C PRO A 141 -13.45 12.29 -15.78
N ASP A 142 -12.91 13.49 -15.99
CA ASP A 142 -11.92 13.76 -17.06
C ASP A 142 -10.57 13.07 -16.82
N LEU A 143 -10.27 12.69 -15.57
CA LEU A 143 -9.05 11.95 -15.19
C LEU A 143 -9.31 10.47 -14.92
N ALA A 144 -10.57 10.03 -14.99
CA ALA A 144 -11.01 8.67 -14.65
C ALA A 144 -11.54 7.87 -15.85
N GLY A 145 -11.37 8.39 -17.07
CA GLY A 145 -11.70 7.70 -18.33
C GLY A 145 -10.78 6.50 -18.64
N PRO A 146 -10.93 5.84 -19.81
CA PRO A 146 -10.01 4.79 -20.24
C PRO A 146 -8.58 5.30 -20.42
N LEU A 147 -7.59 4.45 -20.15
CA LEU A 147 -6.19 4.73 -20.45
C LEU A 147 -5.97 4.85 -21.96
N THR A 148 -5.03 5.71 -22.35
CA THR A 148 -4.54 5.82 -23.72
C THR A 148 -3.02 5.70 -23.74
N TRP A 149 -2.49 5.19 -24.85
CA TRP A 149 -1.06 5.08 -25.07
C TRP A 149 -0.74 5.29 -26.55
N ARG A 150 -0.02 6.38 -26.88
CA ARG A 150 0.29 6.78 -28.26
C ARG A 150 1.69 6.43 -28.73
N ALA A 151 2.61 6.14 -27.80
CA ALA A 151 3.99 5.84 -28.17
C ALA A 151 4.12 4.45 -28.81
N GLN A 152 5.15 4.29 -29.65
CA GLN A 152 5.40 3.04 -30.36
C GLN A 152 5.82 1.90 -29.43
N ALA A 153 6.67 2.17 -28.43
CA ALA A 153 7.09 1.16 -27.46
C ALA A 153 5.95 0.87 -26.49
N ARG A 154 5.72 -0.41 -26.17
CA ARG A 154 4.69 -0.80 -25.20
C ARG A 154 5.12 -0.42 -23.77
N PRO A 155 4.21 0.10 -22.93
CA PRO A 155 4.49 0.31 -21.52
C PRO A 155 4.71 -1.03 -20.81
N VAL A 156 5.59 -1.05 -19.80
CA VAL A 156 5.94 -2.26 -19.05
C VAL A 156 5.21 -2.24 -17.71
N VAL A 157 4.40 -3.27 -17.46
CA VAL A 157 3.65 -3.44 -16.22
C VAL A 157 4.15 -4.68 -15.49
N VAL A 158 4.69 -4.50 -14.29
CA VAL A 158 5.22 -5.59 -13.45
C VAL A 158 4.35 -5.73 -12.22
N TYR A 159 3.87 -6.93 -11.92
CA TYR A 159 2.88 -7.13 -10.86
C TYR A 159 2.94 -8.55 -10.27
N ASP A 160 2.39 -8.72 -9.07
CA ASP A 160 2.19 -10.05 -8.51
C ASP A 160 0.97 -10.74 -9.14
N GLN A 161 1.21 -11.84 -9.84
CA GLN A 161 0.16 -12.60 -10.54
C GLN A 161 -0.78 -13.36 -9.59
N ARG A 162 -0.42 -13.49 -8.30
CA ARG A 162 -1.17 -14.21 -7.28
C ARG A 162 -1.82 -13.29 -6.25
N SER A 163 -1.69 -11.98 -6.41
CA SER A 163 -2.34 -10.97 -5.57
C SER A 163 -3.48 -10.26 -6.32
N PRO A 164 -4.26 -9.39 -5.66
CA PRO A 164 -5.23 -8.53 -6.33
C PRO A 164 -4.65 -7.65 -7.45
N ASP A 165 -3.32 -7.43 -7.48
CA ASP A 165 -2.65 -6.69 -8.55
C ASP A 165 -2.85 -7.34 -9.95
N ALA A 166 -3.15 -8.64 -10.01
CA ALA A 166 -3.46 -9.31 -11.27
C ALA A 166 -4.73 -8.77 -11.94
N ALA A 167 -5.76 -8.43 -11.15
CA ALA A 167 -6.99 -7.84 -11.67
C ALA A 167 -6.75 -6.40 -12.16
N GLN A 168 -5.93 -5.64 -11.43
CA GLN A 168 -5.51 -4.29 -11.82
C GLN A 168 -4.73 -4.33 -13.15
N ALA A 169 -3.77 -5.25 -13.30
CA ALA A 169 -3.02 -5.43 -14.54
C ALA A 169 -3.90 -5.87 -15.72
N ALA A 170 -4.89 -6.73 -15.47
CA ALA A 170 -5.85 -7.14 -16.49
C ALA A 170 -6.73 -5.99 -16.97
N ALA A 171 -7.18 -5.12 -16.06
CA ALA A 171 -7.95 -3.92 -16.41
C ALA A 171 -7.14 -2.97 -17.30
N ILE A 172 -5.85 -2.73 -16.98
CA ILE A 172 -4.95 -1.94 -17.82
C ILE A 172 -4.80 -2.58 -19.21
N ALA A 173 -4.56 -3.90 -19.26
CA ALA A 173 -4.39 -4.62 -20.52
C ALA A 173 -5.67 -4.66 -21.39
N SER A 174 -6.83 -4.38 -20.81
CA SER A 174 -8.09 -4.26 -21.56
C SER A 174 -8.24 -2.90 -22.26
N GLU A 175 -7.49 -1.88 -21.82
CA GLU A 175 -7.57 -0.52 -22.36
C GLU A 175 -6.37 -0.18 -23.26
N ILE A 176 -5.17 -0.70 -22.97
CA ILE A 176 -3.95 -0.43 -23.73
C ILE A 176 -3.11 -1.69 -23.97
N ASP A 177 -2.43 -1.74 -25.12
CA ASP A 177 -1.45 -2.79 -25.44
C ASP A 177 -0.16 -2.58 -24.63
N LEU A 178 0.27 -3.61 -23.89
CA LEU A 178 1.35 -3.50 -22.90
C LEU A 178 2.26 -4.73 -22.88
N THR A 179 3.41 -4.61 -22.22
CA THR A 179 4.30 -5.72 -21.91
C THR A 179 4.10 -6.15 -20.45
N PRO A 180 3.37 -7.26 -20.17
CA PRO A 180 3.09 -7.68 -18.80
C PRO A 180 4.22 -8.56 -18.26
N ILE A 181 4.63 -8.32 -17.02
CA ILE A 181 5.56 -9.19 -16.27
C ILE A 181 4.87 -9.62 -14.97
N GLY A 182 4.13 -10.73 -15.04
CA GLY A 182 3.53 -11.37 -13.87
C GLY A 182 4.52 -12.28 -13.14
N LEU A 183 4.85 -11.94 -11.89
CA LEU A 183 5.69 -12.74 -11.00
C LEU A 183 4.82 -13.27 -9.84
N PRO A 184 4.67 -14.59 -9.65
CA PRO A 184 3.81 -15.10 -8.59
C PRO A 184 4.47 -14.94 -7.21
N TYR A 185 3.72 -14.51 -6.21
CA TYR A 185 4.15 -14.38 -4.81
C TYR A 185 5.29 -13.36 -4.64
N ALA A 186 5.22 -12.27 -5.39
CA ALA A 186 6.18 -11.17 -5.36
C ALA A 186 5.68 -9.97 -4.53
N GLY A 187 4.46 -10.05 -4.00
CA GLY A 187 3.88 -9.10 -3.05
C GLY A 187 3.51 -7.75 -3.67
N HIS A 188 2.91 -6.89 -2.85
CA HIS A 188 2.62 -5.50 -3.17
C HIS A 188 3.39 -4.56 -2.22
N PRO A 189 4.07 -3.51 -2.73
CA PRO A 189 4.42 -3.34 -4.13
C PRO A 189 5.50 -4.35 -4.54
N ILE A 190 5.48 -4.77 -5.81
CA ILE A 190 6.46 -5.71 -6.34
C ILE A 190 7.91 -5.19 -6.33
N SER A 191 8.10 -3.87 -6.18
CA SER A 191 9.42 -3.22 -6.13
C SER A 191 10.31 -3.76 -5.00
N SER A 192 9.73 -4.08 -3.83
CA SER A 192 10.48 -4.66 -2.70
C SER A 192 11.06 -6.03 -3.06
N HIS A 193 10.26 -6.91 -3.69
CA HIS A 193 10.76 -8.20 -4.15
C HIS A 193 11.84 -8.03 -5.22
N LEU A 194 11.62 -7.16 -6.21
CA LEU A 194 12.60 -6.89 -7.26
C LEU A 194 13.92 -6.34 -6.70
N ALA A 195 13.87 -5.52 -5.64
CA ALA A 195 15.06 -5.03 -4.96
C ALA A 195 15.78 -6.15 -4.20
N GLU A 196 15.05 -7.00 -3.45
CA GLU A 196 15.61 -8.15 -2.73
C GLU A 196 16.34 -9.12 -3.66
N ILE A 197 15.81 -9.35 -4.85
CA ILE A 197 16.44 -10.22 -5.86
C ILE A 197 17.44 -9.48 -6.75
N GLY A 198 17.70 -8.18 -6.53
CA GLY A 198 18.68 -7.40 -7.29
C GLY A 198 18.30 -7.11 -8.75
N LEU A 199 17.02 -7.22 -9.13
CA LEU A 199 16.54 -7.03 -10.51
C LEU A 199 15.81 -5.71 -10.74
N LEU A 200 15.53 -4.92 -9.70
CA LEU A 200 14.85 -3.62 -9.86
C LEU A 200 15.65 -2.64 -10.72
N LYS A 201 16.94 -2.42 -10.41
CA LYS A 201 17.81 -1.51 -11.17
C LYS A 201 18.05 -2.01 -12.62
N PRO A 202 18.37 -3.30 -12.86
CA PRO A 202 18.46 -3.84 -14.21
C PRO A 202 17.19 -3.67 -15.05
N LEU A 203 16.01 -3.93 -14.46
CA LEU A 203 14.73 -3.72 -15.12
C LEU A 203 14.56 -2.26 -15.53
N PHE A 204 14.76 -1.34 -14.57
CA PHE A 204 14.60 0.09 -14.79
C PHE A 204 15.38 0.58 -16.01
N PHE A 205 16.68 0.26 -16.08
CA PHE A 205 17.53 0.68 -17.20
C PHE A 205 17.20 -0.07 -18.50
N ALA A 206 16.81 -1.35 -18.42
CA ALA A 206 16.39 -2.08 -19.61
C ALA A 206 15.16 -1.46 -20.29
N VAL A 207 14.22 -0.91 -19.50
CA VAL A 207 13.06 -0.19 -20.03
C VAL A 207 13.46 1.20 -20.54
N LEU A 208 14.22 1.97 -19.75
CA LEU A 208 14.66 3.33 -20.13
C LEU A 208 15.45 3.33 -21.45
N GLU A 209 16.24 2.28 -21.69
CA GLU A 209 17.08 2.14 -22.88
C GLU A 209 16.39 1.38 -24.03
N GLY A 210 15.14 0.93 -23.84
CA GLY A 210 14.38 0.22 -24.87
C GLY A 210 14.94 -1.16 -25.25
N ARG A 211 15.62 -1.83 -24.31
CA ARG A 211 16.31 -3.13 -24.54
C ARG A 211 15.76 -4.29 -23.70
N LEU A 212 14.58 -4.13 -23.10
CA LEU A 212 13.99 -5.15 -22.24
C LEU A 212 13.62 -6.40 -23.04
N ASP A 213 14.22 -7.54 -22.66
CA ASP A 213 13.71 -8.86 -22.99
C ASP A 213 12.85 -9.38 -21.82
N ALA A 214 11.53 -9.19 -21.94
CA ALA A 214 10.59 -9.52 -20.87
C ALA A 214 10.55 -11.03 -20.57
N HIS A 215 10.82 -11.88 -21.56
CA HIS A 215 10.84 -13.33 -21.36
C HIS A 215 12.04 -13.75 -20.51
N LYS A 216 13.25 -13.28 -20.88
CA LYS A 216 14.48 -13.53 -20.09
C LYS A 216 14.37 -12.96 -18.69
N PHE A 217 13.89 -11.72 -18.57
CA PHE A 217 13.70 -11.09 -17.26
C PHE A 217 12.78 -11.92 -16.35
N ARG A 218 11.65 -12.40 -16.89
CA ARG A 218 10.71 -13.23 -16.13
C ARG A 218 11.32 -14.56 -15.71
N ALA A 219 12.09 -15.21 -16.59
CA ALA A 219 12.78 -16.45 -16.28
C ALA A 219 13.79 -16.27 -15.13
N GLU A 220 14.58 -15.20 -15.20
CA GLU A 220 15.57 -14.86 -14.17
C GLU A 220 14.92 -14.51 -12.83
N ALA A 221 13.89 -13.65 -12.83
CA ALA A 221 13.18 -13.31 -11.59
C ALA A 221 12.58 -14.55 -10.92
N ARG A 222 12.01 -15.46 -11.72
CA ARG A 222 11.40 -16.71 -11.22
C ARG A 222 12.41 -17.74 -10.71
N SER A 223 13.71 -17.61 -10.96
CA SER A 223 14.71 -18.52 -10.36
C SER A 223 15.10 -18.11 -8.95
N ARG A 224 14.82 -16.85 -8.54
CA ARG A 224 15.24 -16.26 -7.26
C ARG A 224 14.10 -16.29 -6.22
N ARG A 225 13.81 -17.48 -5.68
CA ARG A 225 12.62 -17.77 -4.82
C ARG A 225 12.90 -17.91 -3.32
N ASN A 226 14.00 -17.35 -2.83
CA ASN A 226 14.39 -17.47 -1.42
C ASN A 226 14.62 -16.10 -0.79
N THR A 227 13.61 -15.22 -0.89
CA THR A 227 13.66 -13.89 -0.29
C THR A 227 12.58 -13.70 0.76
N PRO A 228 12.75 -12.76 1.71
CA PRO A 228 11.75 -12.46 2.71
C PRO A 228 10.36 -12.14 2.13
N VAL A 229 10.27 -11.36 1.04
CA VAL A 229 8.99 -11.12 0.35
C VAL A 229 8.40 -12.42 -0.12
N TYR A 230 9.13 -13.16 -0.96
CA TYR A 230 8.61 -14.37 -1.58
C TYR A 230 8.14 -15.40 -0.55
N LEU A 231 8.96 -15.66 0.47
CA LEU A 231 8.65 -16.64 1.52
C LEU A 231 7.43 -16.24 2.36
N THR A 232 7.25 -14.94 2.61
CA THR A 232 6.05 -14.43 3.28
C THR A 232 4.81 -14.68 2.43
N GLU A 233 4.80 -14.20 1.19
CA GLU A 233 3.64 -14.28 0.29
C GLU A 233 3.20 -15.73 0.04
N ILE A 234 4.15 -16.62 -0.26
CA ILE A 234 3.83 -18.04 -0.51
C ILE A 234 3.35 -18.75 0.76
N SER A 235 3.91 -18.42 1.94
CA SER A 235 3.47 -19.03 3.20
C SER A 235 2.04 -18.62 3.55
N GLN A 236 1.69 -17.34 3.36
CA GLN A 236 0.32 -16.86 3.56
C GLN A 236 -0.65 -17.52 2.59
N ALA A 237 -0.29 -17.61 1.31
CA ALA A 237 -1.11 -18.26 0.29
C ALA A 237 -1.36 -19.76 0.57
N LEU A 238 -0.46 -20.41 1.31
CA LEU A 238 -0.57 -21.82 1.67
C LEU A 238 -1.21 -22.07 3.04
N ALA A 239 -1.39 -21.03 3.86
CA ALA A 239 -1.79 -21.16 5.27
C ALA A 239 -3.05 -22.02 5.47
N ASP A 240 -4.05 -21.83 4.62
CA ASP A 240 -5.36 -22.49 4.72
C ASP A 240 -5.32 -23.93 4.22
N ARG A 241 -4.47 -24.22 3.23
CA ARG A 241 -4.47 -25.50 2.49
C ARG A 241 -3.38 -26.45 2.97
N ARG A 242 -2.25 -25.90 3.41
CA ARG A 242 -1.01 -26.61 3.75
C ARG A 242 -0.32 -25.92 4.94
N PRO A 243 -0.96 -25.88 6.13
CA PRO A 243 -0.49 -25.10 7.28
C PRO A 243 0.93 -25.45 7.72
N GLU A 244 1.30 -26.73 7.74
CA GLU A 244 2.66 -27.14 8.11
C GLU A 244 3.71 -26.70 7.07
N THR A 245 3.36 -26.74 5.78
CA THR A 245 4.24 -26.23 4.71
C THR A 245 4.38 -24.72 4.80
N ALA A 246 3.28 -24.00 5.07
CA ALA A 246 3.30 -22.56 5.31
C ALA A 246 4.21 -22.22 6.50
N LEU A 247 4.10 -22.95 7.60
CA LEU A 247 4.93 -22.75 8.78
C LEU A 247 6.42 -23.00 8.49
N ALA A 248 6.75 -24.06 7.76
CA ALA A 248 8.13 -24.33 7.36
C ALA A 248 8.71 -23.22 6.46
N LEU A 249 7.91 -22.67 5.53
CA LEU A 249 8.33 -21.56 4.68
C LEU A 249 8.48 -20.25 5.47
N ALA A 250 7.61 -19.99 6.43
CA ALA A 250 7.71 -18.83 7.31
C ALA A 250 8.93 -18.89 8.23
N ARG A 251 9.25 -20.07 8.77
CA ARG A 251 10.50 -20.30 9.53
C ARG A 251 11.73 -20.02 8.68
N ARG A 252 11.77 -20.53 7.45
CA ARG A 252 12.83 -20.19 6.49
C ARG A 252 12.92 -18.68 6.21
N GLY A 253 11.78 -17.99 6.15
CA GLY A 253 11.75 -16.54 6.01
C GLY A 253 12.47 -15.81 7.15
N VAL A 254 12.22 -16.25 8.39
CA VAL A 254 12.91 -15.73 9.59
C VAL A 254 14.38 -16.13 9.60
N GLU A 255 14.76 -17.33 9.16
CA GLU A 255 16.16 -17.73 9.01
C GLU A 255 16.91 -16.85 8.00
N CYS A 256 16.26 -16.50 6.88
CA CYS A 256 16.84 -15.62 5.88
C CYS A 256 16.98 -14.16 6.35
N ALA A 257 16.06 -13.68 7.19
CA ALA A 257 16.04 -12.31 7.67
C ALA A 257 15.52 -12.21 9.11
N PRO A 258 16.36 -12.55 10.12
CA PRO A 258 15.91 -12.71 11.51
C PRO A 258 15.48 -11.41 12.19
N THR A 259 15.87 -10.26 11.64
CA THR A 259 15.52 -8.91 12.12
C THR A 259 14.48 -8.22 11.22
N ASN A 260 13.89 -8.94 10.27
CA ASN A 260 12.82 -8.37 9.44
C ASN A 260 11.46 -8.60 10.14
N THR A 261 10.86 -7.52 10.60
CA THR A 261 9.60 -7.54 11.35
C THR A 261 8.43 -8.14 10.57
N ARG A 262 8.45 -8.07 9.24
CA ARG A 262 7.41 -8.65 8.39
C ARG A 262 7.46 -10.19 8.39
N VAL A 263 8.64 -10.80 8.30
CA VAL A 263 8.75 -12.27 8.36
C VAL A 263 8.49 -12.79 9.78
N LEU A 264 8.89 -12.04 10.81
CA LEU A 264 8.58 -12.36 12.21
C LEU A 264 7.07 -12.29 12.44
N SER A 265 6.42 -11.20 12.02
CA SER A 265 4.97 -11.05 12.15
C SER A 265 4.22 -12.14 11.40
N ASN A 266 4.65 -12.47 10.19
CA ASN A 266 4.06 -13.56 9.41
C ASN A 266 4.20 -14.93 10.11
N LEU A 267 5.39 -15.27 10.61
CA LEU A 267 5.59 -16.52 11.36
C LEU A 267 4.72 -16.55 12.62
N GLY A 268 4.68 -15.45 13.38
CA GLY A 268 3.86 -15.30 14.57
C GLY A 268 2.38 -15.55 14.28
N GLN A 269 1.82 -14.90 13.25
CA GLN A 269 0.41 -15.10 12.87
C GLN A 269 0.12 -16.53 12.40
N LEU A 270 1.03 -17.16 11.64
CA LEU A 270 0.86 -18.55 11.22
C LEU A 270 0.93 -19.53 12.37
N LEU A 271 1.79 -19.28 13.37
CA LEU A 271 1.85 -20.07 14.61
C LEU A 271 0.54 -20.00 15.39
N LEU A 272 -0.03 -18.81 15.55
CA LEU A 272 -1.33 -18.62 16.19
C LEU A 272 -2.42 -19.40 15.45
N ARG A 273 -2.41 -19.33 14.11
CA ARG A 273 -3.40 -20.01 13.27
C ARG A 273 -3.39 -21.53 13.41
N VAL A 274 -2.23 -22.14 13.65
CA VAL A 274 -2.10 -23.60 13.91
C VAL A 274 -2.24 -23.96 15.39
N GLY A 275 -2.64 -23.01 16.25
CA GLY A 275 -2.87 -23.23 17.68
C GLY A 275 -1.62 -23.19 18.56
N ARG A 276 -0.45 -22.83 18.02
CA ARG A 276 0.81 -22.66 18.78
C ARG A 276 0.85 -21.26 19.41
N VAL A 277 -0.11 -21.00 20.31
CA VAL A 277 -0.43 -19.66 20.82
C VAL A 277 0.77 -18.96 21.46
N GLU A 278 1.40 -19.57 22.46
CA GLU A 278 2.48 -18.93 23.21
C GLU A 278 3.72 -18.65 22.34
N GLU A 279 4.06 -19.55 21.41
CA GLU A 279 5.16 -19.32 20.46
C GLU A 279 4.82 -18.21 19.45
N GLY A 280 3.57 -18.16 18.98
CA GLY A 280 3.09 -17.11 18.08
C GLY A 280 3.14 -15.73 18.74
N LEU A 281 2.66 -15.61 19.99
CA LEU A 281 2.74 -14.38 20.78
C LEU A 281 4.18 -13.99 21.07
N ALA A 282 5.05 -14.94 21.46
CA ALA A 282 6.47 -14.66 21.66
C ALA A 282 7.17 -14.19 20.38
N THR A 283 6.80 -14.74 19.22
CA THR A 283 7.36 -14.32 17.92
C THR A 283 6.90 -12.91 17.54
N LEU A 284 5.65 -12.56 17.81
CA LEU A 284 5.13 -11.19 17.60
C LEU A 284 5.78 -10.19 18.57
N ALA A 285 5.98 -10.57 19.83
CA ALA A 285 6.71 -9.77 20.81
C ALA A 285 8.14 -9.47 20.34
N ARG A 286 8.86 -10.47 19.80
CA ARG A 286 10.17 -10.28 19.17
C ARG A 286 10.13 -9.31 17.99
N SER A 287 9.06 -9.31 17.19
CA SER A 287 8.89 -8.33 16.12
C SER A 287 8.83 -6.90 16.65
N VAL A 288 8.14 -6.70 17.78
CA VAL A 288 8.05 -5.40 18.46
C VAL A 288 9.39 -4.98 19.09
N GLU A 289 10.14 -5.93 19.64
CA GLU A 289 11.49 -5.68 20.19
C GLU A 289 12.49 -5.24 19.12
N VAL A 290 12.41 -5.86 17.93
CA VAL A 290 13.28 -5.53 16.79
C VAL A 290 13.01 -4.12 16.28
N TRP A 291 11.74 -3.77 16.09
CA TRP A 291 11.37 -2.42 15.71
C TRP A 291 9.96 -2.11 16.19
N ARG A 292 9.88 -1.18 17.14
CA ARG A 292 8.64 -0.76 17.77
C ARG A 292 7.94 0.32 16.92
N THR A 293 6.98 -0.12 16.12
CA THR A 293 6.13 0.74 15.27
C THR A 293 4.65 0.44 15.48
N ASP A 294 3.78 1.34 15.03
CA ASP A 294 2.33 1.14 14.95
C ASP A 294 1.97 -0.22 14.33
N THR A 295 2.62 -0.61 13.23
CA THR A 295 2.34 -1.88 12.53
C THR A 295 2.68 -3.10 13.39
N THR A 296 3.85 -3.12 14.03
CA THR A 296 4.25 -4.25 14.89
C THR A 296 3.43 -4.32 16.17
N LEU A 297 3.13 -3.16 16.77
CA LEU A 297 2.33 -3.04 17.98
C LEU A 297 0.89 -3.49 17.72
N THR A 298 0.28 -3.05 16.62
CA THR A 298 -1.10 -3.40 16.24
C THR A 298 -1.21 -4.90 15.98
N ALA A 299 -0.29 -5.50 15.21
CA ALA A 299 -0.28 -6.94 14.97
C ALA A 299 -0.19 -7.76 16.27
N TYR A 300 0.67 -7.34 17.20
CA TYR A 300 0.83 -8.01 18.49
C TYR A 300 -0.37 -7.79 19.43
N ALA A 301 -0.90 -6.57 19.51
CA ALA A 301 -2.06 -6.23 20.31
C ALA A 301 -3.31 -7.00 19.87
N ASN A 302 -3.55 -7.10 18.56
CA ASN A 302 -4.66 -7.89 18.00
C ASN A 302 -4.52 -9.37 18.38
N ALA A 303 -3.33 -9.93 18.25
CA ALA A 303 -3.06 -11.31 18.65
C ALA A 303 -3.28 -11.54 20.15
N LEU A 304 -2.84 -10.62 21.02
CA LEU A 304 -3.09 -10.68 22.46
C LEU A 304 -4.59 -10.65 22.77
N ALA A 305 -5.34 -9.75 22.12
CA ALA A 305 -6.78 -9.62 22.32
C ALA A 305 -7.55 -10.88 21.91
N ASP A 306 -7.18 -11.50 20.78
CA ASP A 306 -7.78 -12.73 20.27
C ASP A 306 -7.54 -13.94 21.17
N HIS A 307 -6.48 -13.90 21.99
CA HIS A 307 -6.14 -14.94 22.95
C HIS A 307 -6.40 -14.52 24.42
N GLY A 308 -7.29 -13.55 24.62
CA GLY A 308 -7.82 -13.16 25.94
C GLY A 308 -6.88 -12.32 26.80
N ARG A 309 -5.71 -11.91 26.30
CA ARG A 309 -4.76 -11.02 26.98
C ARG A 309 -5.17 -9.54 26.79
N LEU A 310 -6.41 -9.21 27.13
CA LEU A 310 -7.05 -7.92 26.81
C LEU A 310 -6.40 -6.73 27.52
N ALA A 311 -5.86 -6.90 28.72
CA ALA A 311 -5.16 -5.83 29.44
C ALA A 311 -3.89 -5.39 28.69
N ASP A 312 -3.07 -6.34 28.25
CA ASP A 312 -1.85 -6.05 27.49
C ASP A 312 -2.17 -5.46 26.12
N ALA A 313 -3.17 -6.01 25.42
CA ALA A 313 -3.63 -5.49 24.13
C ALA A 313 -4.05 -4.02 24.23
N ARG A 314 -4.81 -3.66 25.27
CA ARG A 314 -5.25 -2.28 25.51
C ARG A 314 -4.10 -1.32 25.80
N ARG A 315 -3.10 -1.76 26.57
CA ARG A 315 -1.91 -0.94 26.84
C ARG A 315 -1.17 -0.63 25.53
N LEU A 316 -0.96 -1.64 24.68
CA LEU A 316 -0.33 -1.42 23.37
C LEU A 316 -1.22 -0.54 22.46
N ALA A 317 -2.54 -0.66 22.57
CA ALA A 317 -3.45 0.17 21.80
C ALA A 317 -3.39 1.65 22.16
N ALA A 318 -3.27 1.97 23.46
CA ALA A 318 -3.05 3.33 23.90
C ALA A 318 -1.74 3.90 23.32
N GLU A 319 -0.67 3.10 23.32
CA GLU A 319 0.61 3.53 22.76
C GLU A 319 0.55 3.80 21.24
N VAL A 320 -0.10 2.92 20.46
CA VAL A 320 -0.29 3.15 19.02
C VAL A 320 -1.06 4.44 18.75
N VAL A 321 -2.08 4.72 19.57
CA VAL A 321 -2.86 5.95 19.47
C VAL A 321 -2.05 7.18 19.88
N ASP A 322 -1.17 7.08 20.87
CA ASP A 322 -0.27 8.17 21.26
C ASP A 322 0.75 8.50 20.16
N LEU A 323 1.20 7.50 19.40
CA LEU A 323 2.07 7.69 18.23
C LEU A 323 1.34 8.41 17.09
N LEU A 324 0.05 8.13 16.89
CA LEU A 324 -0.74 8.59 15.75
C LEU A 324 -2.12 9.14 16.19
N PRO A 325 -2.16 10.24 16.96
CA PRO A 325 -3.37 10.66 17.69
C PRO A 325 -4.48 11.23 16.79
N HIS A 326 -4.16 11.55 15.54
CA HIS A 326 -5.04 12.20 14.57
C HIS A 326 -5.77 11.20 13.65
N LEU A 327 -5.47 9.91 13.76
CA LEU A 327 -6.09 8.88 12.93
C LEU A 327 -7.37 8.36 13.61
N ALA A 328 -8.53 8.77 13.08
CA ALA A 328 -9.86 8.40 13.60
C ALA A 328 -10.01 6.89 13.79
N TYR A 329 -9.45 6.12 12.85
CA TYR A 329 -9.56 4.69 12.90
C TYR A 329 -8.79 4.01 14.03
N LEU A 330 -7.63 4.54 14.44
CA LEU A 330 -6.87 3.99 15.55
C LEU A 330 -7.62 4.21 16.87
N ARG A 331 -8.36 5.34 16.97
CA ARG A 331 -9.29 5.60 18.07
C ARG A 331 -10.45 4.61 18.06
N LEU A 332 -11.02 4.31 16.89
CA LEU A 332 -12.07 3.29 16.76
C LEU A 332 -11.54 1.90 17.14
N TRP A 333 -10.36 1.52 16.68
CA TRP A 333 -9.71 0.26 17.03
C TRP A 333 -9.42 0.15 18.54
N GLN A 334 -8.92 1.22 19.17
CA GLN A 334 -8.77 1.30 20.63
C GLN A 334 -10.12 1.12 21.34
N ALA A 335 -11.17 1.76 20.85
CA ALA A 335 -12.53 1.62 21.38
C ALA A 335 -13.02 0.17 21.28
N MET A 336 -12.74 -0.52 20.18
CA MET A 336 -13.10 -1.92 19.99
C MET A 336 -12.39 -2.85 20.99
N LEU A 337 -11.10 -2.63 21.23
CA LEU A 337 -10.35 -3.40 22.23
C LEU A 337 -10.87 -3.13 23.66
N ALA A 338 -11.22 -1.88 23.96
CA ALA A 338 -11.84 -1.52 25.23
C ALA A 338 -13.22 -2.18 25.42
N TYR A 339 -14.02 -2.18 24.36
CA TYR A 339 -15.34 -2.81 24.34
C TYR A 339 -15.26 -4.32 24.55
N ARG A 340 -14.29 -5.00 23.90
CA ARG A 340 -14.02 -6.43 24.11
C ARG A 340 -13.61 -6.74 25.56
N ALA A 341 -12.94 -5.80 26.23
CA ALA A 341 -12.59 -5.87 27.64
C ALA A 341 -13.75 -5.49 28.59
N GLN A 342 -14.95 -5.22 28.05
CA GLN A 342 -16.14 -4.79 28.81
C GLN A 342 -15.98 -3.47 29.58
N ASP A 343 -14.97 -2.69 29.25
CA ASP A 343 -14.81 -1.34 29.78
C ASP A 343 -15.49 -0.37 28.81
N PHE A 344 -16.81 -0.31 28.96
CA PHE A 344 -17.69 0.49 28.11
C PHE A 344 -17.46 1.99 28.27
N SER A 345 -16.89 2.43 29.41
CA SER A 345 -16.50 3.82 29.64
C SER A 345 -15.34 4.23 28.74
N ALA A 346 -14.25 3.46 28.73
CA ALA A 346 -13.12 3.72 27.85
C ALA A 346 -13.48 3.54 26.37
N ALA A 347 -14.33 2.54 26.05
CA ALA A 347 -14.82 2.33 24.70
C ALA A 347 -15.66 3.51 24.18
N LEU A 348 -16.52 4.08 25.03
CA LEU A 348 -17.30 5.28 24.70
C LEU A 348 -16.39 6.49 24.48
N ALA A 349 -15.40 6.70 25.35
CA ALA A 349 -14.45 7.80 25.23
C ALA A 349 -13.67 7.73 23.90
N ALA A 350 -13.10 6.56 23.58
CA ALA A 350 -12.31 6.37 22.37
C ALA A 350 -13.18 6.45 21.09
N SER A 351 -14.40 5.90 21.09
CA SER A 351 -15.31 6.02 19.94
C SER A 351 -15.86 7.44 19.75
N SER A 352 -16.04 8.20 20.82
CA SER A 352 -16.40 9.63 20.73
C SER A 352 -15.27 10.46 20.12
N GLU A 353 -14.01 10.15 20.47
CA GLU A 353 -12.86 10.80 19.86
C GLU A 353 -12.68 10.39 18.38
N ALA A 354 -12.96 9.13 18.04
CA ALA A 354 -13.04 8.70 16.64
C ALA A 354 -14.08 9.52 15.87
N LEU A 355 -15.28 9.74 16.43
CA LEU A 355 -16.33 10.58 15.83
C LEU A 355 -15.97 12.06 15.76
N ARG A 356 -15.15 12.56 16.68
CA ARG A 356 -14.65 13.94 16.60
C ARG A 356 -13.72 14.12 15.39
N LEU A 357 -12.94 13.09 15.07
CA LEU A 357 -12.00 13.08 13.95
C LEU A 357 -12.70 12.75 12.61
N ASP A 358 -13.66 11.82 12.62
CA ASP A 358 -14.55 11.49 11.50
C ASP A 358 -16.00 11.35 11.98
N PRO A 359 -16.81 12.42 11.87
CA PRO A 359 -18.21 12.40 12.30
C PRO A 359 -19.10 11.43 11.53
N THR A 360 -18.65 10.97 10.36
CA THR A 360 -19.45 10.17 9.43
C THR A 360 -19.20 8.67 9.57
N ASP A 361 -18.23 8.24 10.38
CA ASP A 361 -17.88 6.83 10.56
C ASP A 361 -19.06 6.03 11.18
N PRO A 362 -19.71 5.13 10.40
CA PRO A 362 -20.88 4.41 10.88
C PRO A 362 -20.55 3.38 11.98
N HIS A 363 -19.30 2.92 12.05
CA HIS A 363 -18.84 1.97 13.07
C HIS A 363 -18.60 2.67 14.40
N ALA A 364 -17.97 3.84 14.37
CA ALA A 364 -17.79 4.66 15.56
C ALA A 364 -19.15 5.13 16.12
N GLN A 365 -20.11 5.51 15.25
CA GLN A 365 -21.48 5.86 15.67
C GLN A 365 -22.19 4.69 16.35
N ALA A 366 -22.14 3.50 15.73
CA ALA A 366 -22.76 2.30 16.28
C ALA A 366 -22.15 1.89 17.63
N LEU A 367 -20.82 1.93 17.74
CA LEU A 367 -20.10 1.55 18.96
C LEU A 367 -20.39 2.52 20.11
N ALA A 368 -20.34 3.84 19.86
CA ALA A 368 -20.64 4.85 20.87
C ALA A 368 -22.10 4.79 21.35
N ALA A 369 -23.04 4.46 20.47
CA ALA A 369 -24.44 4.26 20.85
C ALA A 369 -24.62 3.03 21.77
N ASP A 370 -24.00 1.89 21.43
CA ASP A 370 -24.08 0.68 22.25
C ASP A 370 -23.41 0.85 23.62
N CYS A 371 -22.24 1.50 23.68
CA CYS A 371 -21.56 1.78 24.93
C CYS A 371 -22.41 2.65 25.87
N ARG A 372 -23.07 3.69 25.35
CA ARG A 372 -24.00 4.53 26.14
C ARG A 372 -25.14 3.71 26.72
N ALA A 373 -25.82 2.91 25.89
CA ALA A 373 -26.93 2.07 26.34
C ALA A 373 -26.54 1.12 27.49
N ARG A 374 -25.33 0.52 27.41
CA ARG A 374 -24.79 -0.35 28.46
C ARG A 374 -24.45 0.39 29.75
N LEU A 375 -23.88 1.60 29.65
CA LEU A 375 -23.55 2.42 30.81
C LEU A 375 -24.82 2.96 31.51
N ASP A 376 -25.88 3.23 30.74
CA ASP A 376 -27.17 3.69 31.24
C ASP A 376 -28.02 2.56 31.87
N GLY A 377 -27.49 1.33 31.94
CA GLY A 377 -28.18 0.18 32.53
C GLY A 377 -29.34 -0.36 31.70
N VAL A 378 -29.43 0.03 30.42
CA VAL A 378 -30.42 -0.52 29.49
C VAL A 378 -29.90 -1.86 29.00
N ASP A 379 -30.37 -2.95 29.62
CA ASP A 379 -30.06 -4.31 29.19
C ASP A 379 -30.84 -4.63 27.89
N GLN A 380 -30.37 -4.09 26.77
CA GLN A 380 -30.80 -4.58 25.48
C GLN A 380 -29.97 -5.83 25.15
N PRO A 381 -30.58 -6.98 24.85
CA PRO A 381 -29.83 -8.06 24.24
C PRO A 381 -29.22 -7.48 22.96
N ALA A 382 -27.88 -7.55 22.85
CA ALA A 382 -27.18 -7.16 21.64
C ALA A 382 -27.94 -7.78 20.47
N PRO A 383 -28.46 -7.02 19.47
CA PRO A 383 -29.27 -7.63 18.43
C PRO A 383 -28.36 -8.67 17.81
N SER A 384 -28.72 -9.95 17.92
CA SER A 384 -27.83 -11.06 17.59
C SER A 384 -27.35 -10.97 16.14
N VAL A 385 -28.11 -10.26 15.30
CA VAL A 385 -27.79 -9.86 13.93
C VAL A 385 -26.81 -8.68 13.84
N ARG A 386 -26.87 -7.66 14.71
CA ARG A 386 -25.90 -6.54 14.78
C ARG A 386 -24.59 -6.92 15.45
N ALA A 387 -24.60 -7.75 16.49
CA ALA A 387 -23.37 -8.26 17.12
C ALA A 387 -22.64 -9.28 16.24
N ARG A 388 -23.39 -10.08 15.46
CA ARG A 388 -22.82 -10.95 14.42
C ARG A 388 -22.33 -10.14 13.22
N ARG A 389 -23.07 -9.10 12.77
CA ARG A 389 -22.57 -8.14 11.77
C ARG A 389 -21.35 -7.37 12.25
N LEU A 390 -21.31 -6.90 13.50
CA LEU A 390 -20.16 -6.26 14.10
C LEU A 390 -19.01 -7.26 14.21
N ARG A 391 -19.19 -8.50 14.70
CA ARG A 391 -18.15 -9.55 14.67
C ARG A 391 -17.66 -9.92 13.26
N ASP A 392 -18.54 -9.97 12.28
CA ASP A 392 -18.21 -10.29 10.88
C ASP A 392 -17.52 -9.11 10.19
N LEU A 393 -17.92 -7.89 10.53
CA LEU A 393 -17.24 -6.65 10.18
C LEU A 393 -15.86 -6.58 10.86
N PHE A 394 -15.76 -6.94 12.14
CA PHE A 394 -14.51 -7.02 12.91
C PHE A 394 -13.60 -8.17 12.46
N ARG A 395 -14.12 -9.28 11.93
CA ARG A 395 -13.28 -10.33 11.30
C ARG A 395 -12.78 -9.94 9.92
N ARG A 396 -13.58 -9.20 9.14
CA ARG A 396 -13.17 -8.72 7.81
C ARG A 396 -12.25 -7.50 7.89
N ASP A 397 -12.40 -6.66 8.91
CA ASP A 397 -11.67 -5.40 9.07
C ASP A 397 -10.47 -5.47 10.02
N MET A 398 -10.31 -6.50 10.87
CA MET A 398 -9.03 -6.67 11.61
C MET A 398 -7.86 -7.08 10.70
N HIS A 399 -8.13 -7.49 9.46
CA HIS A 399 -7.12 -7.58 8.40
C HIS A 399 -6.88 -6.25 7.67
N ARG A 400 -7.64 -5.19 8.01
CA ARG A 400 -7.56 -3.84 7.45
C ARG A 400 -6.93 -2.81 8.40
N TRP A 401 -6.47 -3.21 9.59
CA TRP A 401 -5.78 -2.37 10.59
C TRP A 401 -4.38 -2.87 10.89
#